data_AF-A0AAD3MXK7-F1
#
_entry.id   AF-A0AAD3MXK7-F1
#
_cell.length_a   1.000
_cell.length_b   1.000
_cell.length_c   1.000
_cell.angle_alpha   90.00
_cell.angle_beta   90.00
_cell.angle_gamma   90.00
#
_symmetry.space_group_name_H-M   'P 1'
#
loop_
_entity.id
_entity.type
_entity.pdbx_description
1 polymer ?
#
loop_
_entity_poly.entity_id
_entity_poly.type
_entity_poly.pdbx_seq_one_letter_code
_entity_poly.pdbx_strand_id
1 'polypeptide(L)'
;MVDEELEALLENGEGLYDEKQVVSLCRLMVRVETMEQKLICLKLIQDTQNPSCLKQFLDHHGLSLLWIFMVELSEAKGNSANNIKLQLEIMKTLAVLPISTKNMLEESRVLTFIQRWAQTKTLPHPAEMDGYSSENTSRAQTPLNTPDGSSTKLGPELDGETSKPAVYRRLKIISENSLDSALSDASKASDGNRSITSSYTLL
;
A
#
# COMPACT_ATOMS: atom_id res chain seq x y z
N MET A 1 26.45 -3.84 24.69
CA MET A 1 25.79 -4.77 23.72
C MET A 1 24.62 -4.03 23.07
N VAL A 2 24.12 -4.43 21.89
CA VAL A 2 22.97 -3.71 21.26
C VAL A 2 21.76 -3.68 22.22
N ASP A 3 21.49 -4.80 22.89
CA ASP A 3 20.35 -4.91 23.82
C ASP A 3 20.50 -4.02 25.05
N GLU A 4 21.70 -3.91 25.64
CA GLU A 4 21.99 -3.01 26.76
C GLU A 4 21.83 -1.53 26.38
N GLU A 5 22.30 -1.14 25.19
CA GLU A 5 22.12 0.23 24.68
C GLU A 5 20.63 0.54 24.46
N LEU A 6 19.83 -0.46 24.07
CA LEU A 6 18.39 -0.34 23.84
C LEU A 6 17.59 -0.27 25.15
N GLU A 7 17.95 -1.09 26.14
CA GLU A 7 17.38 -1.05 27.49
C GLU A 7 17.62 0.30 28.15
N ALA A 8 18.83 0.88 28.00
CA ALA A 8 19.14 2.20 28.50
C ALA A 8 18.25 3.31 27.88
N LEU A 9 17.85 3.16 26.62
CA LEU A 9 16.91 4.09 25.97
C LEU A 9 15.46 3.89 26.43
N LEU A 10 15.11 2.71 26.94
CA LEU A 10 13.76 2.36 27.39
C LEU A 10 13.51 2.67 28.87
N GLU A 11 14.55 2.96 29.66
CA GLU A 11 14.49 3.08 31.13
C GLU A 11 13.41 4.07 31.63
N ASN A 12 13.10 5.07 30.83
CA ASN A 12 12.15 6.14 31.10
C ASN A 12 10.72 5.87 30.60
N GLY A 13 10.52 4.95 29.66
CA GLY A 13 9.22 4.52 29.15
C GLY A 13 8.43 5.51 28.28
N GLU A 14 8.86 6.76 28.10
CA GLU A 14 8.14 7.77 27.29
C GLU A 14 8.89 8.17 25.99
N GLY A 15 9.85 7.35 25.56
CA GLY A 15 10.59 7.51 24.29
C GLY A 15 11.84 8.39 24.41
N LEU A 16 12.08 9.24 23.42
CA LEU A 16 13.29 10.07 23.30
C LEU A 16 13.09 11.47 23.88
N TYR A 17 14.07 11.98 24.63
CA TYR A 17 13.98 13.26 25.32
C TYR A 17 14.97 14.32 24.82
N ASP A 18 16.13 13.89 24.33
CA ASP A 18 17.18 14.77 23.85
C ASP A 18 17.86 14.27 22.56
N GLU A 19 18.65 15.16 21.95
CA GLU A 19 19.40 14.89 20.73
C GLU A 19 20.38 13.72 20.87
N LYS A 20 20.98 13.53 22.05
CA LYS A 20 21.96 12.46 22.26
C LYS A 20 21.28 11.10 22.16
N GLN A 21 20.09 10.96 22.73
CA GLN A 21 19.28 9.75 22.63
C GLN A 21 18.82 9.52 21.19
N VAL A 22 18.41 10.57 20.47
CA VAL A 22 18.05 10.48 19.04
C VAL A 22 19.23 9.95 18.22
N VAL A 23 20.41 10.54 18.38
CA VAL A 23 21.63 10.11 17.67
C VAL A 23 22.01 8.69 18.09
N SER A 24 21.87 8.35 19.37
CA SER A 24 22.11 6.98 19.87
C SER A 24 21.19 5.98 19.19
N LEU A 25 19.88 6.27 19.12
CA LEU A 25 18.91 5.43 18.41
C LEU A 25 19.28 5.29 16.93
N CYS A 26 19.58 6.37 16.22
CA CYS A 26 19.97 6.31 14.81
C CYS A 26 21.17 5.38 14.58
N ARG A 27 22.17 5.43 15.47
CA ARG A 27 23.35 4.55 15.44
C ARG A 27 23.01 3.09 15.80
N LEU A 28 22.02 2.86 16.65
CA LEU A 28 21.53 1.51 16.96
C LEU A 28 20.77 0.91 15.80
N MET A 29 19.89 1.67 15.15
CA MET A 29 19.05 1.19 14.04
C MET A 29 19.85 0.64 12.86
N VAL A 30 21.10 1.06 12.65
CA VAL A 30 21.98 0.48 11.62
C VAL A 30 22.68 -0.81 12.05
N ARG A 31 22.60 -1.17 13.34
CA ARG A 31 23.26 -2.33 13.96
C ARG A 31 22.28 -3.40 14.44
N VAL A 32 20.98 -3.12 14.48
CA VAL A 32 19.97 -4.09 14.93
C VAL A 32 19.79 -5.18 13.87
N GLU A 33 19.87 -6.43 14.31
CA GLU A 33 19.80 -7.59 13.41
C GLU A 33 18.50 -8.38 13.63
N THR A 34 17.99 -8.37 14.86
CA THR A 34 16.81 -9.16 15.21
C THR A 34 15.52 -8.41 14.94
N MET A 35 14.46 -9.16 14.66
CA MET A 35 13.12 -8.60 14.47
C MET A 35 12.64 -7.84 15.72
N GLU A 36 12.94 -8.35 16.91
CA GLU A 36 12.55 -7.75 18.18
C GLU A 36 13.22 -6.38 18.39
N GLN A 37 14.54 -6.29 18.17
CA GLN A 37 15.27 -5.04 18.26
C GLN A 37 14.73 -3.97 17.29
N LYS A 38 14.40 -4.36 16.06
CA LYS A 38 13.79 -3.48 15.06
C LYS A 38 12.43 -2.94 15.56
N LEU A 39 11.58 -3.81 16.09
CA LEU A 39 10.28 -3.42 16.63
C LEU A 39 10.42 -2.47 17.83
N ILE A 40 11.38 -2.69 18.71
CA ILE A 40 11.63 -1.81 19.85
C ILE A 40 12.11 -0.43 19.38
N CYS A 41 13.01 -0.35 18.39
CA CYS A 41 13.44 0.93 17.82
C CYS A 41 12.24 1.73 17.28
N LEU A 42 11.34 1.07 16.54
CA LEU A 42 10.12 1.68 16.03
C LEU A 42 9.20 2.12 17.15
N LYS A 43 9.06 1.30 18.20
CA LYS A 43 8.24 1.59 19.38
C LYS A 43 8.75 2.83 20.12
N LEU A 44 10.08 2.97 20.27
CA LEU A 44 10.70 4.13 20.91
C LEU A 44 10.34 5.44 20.17
N ILE A 45 10.36 5.42 18.83
CA ILE A 45 9.96 6.57 18.01
C ILE A 45 8.47 6.85 18.17
N GLN A 46 7.62 5.82 18.17
CA GLN A 46 6.17 5.96 18.34
C GLN A 46 5.77 6.51 19.71
N ASP A 47 6.51 6.15 20.77
CA ASP A 47 6.22 6.58 22.14
C ASP A 47 6.77 7.98 22.44
N THR A 48 7.73 8.45 21.64
CA THR A 48 8.34 9.79 21.77
C THR A 48 7.30 10.90 21.61
N GLN A 49 6.99 11.59 22.70
CA GLN A 49 6.06 12.73 22.71
C GLN A 49 6.73 14.06 22.34
N ASN A 50 8.07 14.15 22.40
CA ASN A 50 8.80 15.38 22.12
C ASN A 50 8.92 15.62 20.60
N PRO A 51 8.23 16.62 20.02
CA PRO A 51 8.27 16.87 18.58
C PRO A 51 9.67 17.30 18.09
N SER A 52 10.49 17.89 18.95
CA SER A 52 11.87 18.27 18.60
C SER A 52 12.73 17.04 18.38
N CYS A 53 12.56 15.99 19.19
CA CYS A 53 13.27 14.71 19.01
C CYS A 53 12.85 14.01 17.72
N LEU A 54 11.55 14.00 17.42
CA LEU A 54 11.04 13.43 16.16
C LEU A 54 11.54 14.20 14.93
N LYS A 55 11.63 15.53 15.03
CA LYS A 55 12.24 16.37 14.00
C LYS A 55 13.73 16.05 13.84
N GLN A 56 14.49 16.01 14.93
CA GLN A 56 15.91 15.66 14.92
C GLN A 56 16.14 14.27 14.31
N PHE A 57 15.27 13.30 14.60
CA PHE A 57 15.35 11.98 13.98
C PHE A 57 15.29 12.06 12.44
N LEU A 58 14.39 12.89 11.90
CA LEU A 58 14.33 13.14 10.45
C LEU A 58 15.58 13.85 9.93
N ASP A 59 16.08 14.85 10.67
CA ASP A 59 17.28 15.60 10.33
C ASP A 59 18.54 14.69 10.34
N HIS A 60 18.54 13.63 11.16
CA HIS A 60 19.55 12.56 11.20
C HIS A 60 19.25 11.39 10.26
N HIS A 61 18.60 11.65 9.12
CA HIS A 61 18.30 10.67 8.07
C HIS A 61 17.39 9.51 8.52
N GLY A 62 16.54 9.72 9.52
CA GLY A 62 15.65 8.69 10.06
C GLY A 62 14.74 8.00 9.03
N LEU A 63 14.27 8.72 8.01
CA LEU A 63 13.51 8.11 6.91
C LEU A 63 14.34 7.12 6.09
N SER A 64 15.64 7.40 5.90
CA SER A 64 16.53 6.47 5.19
C SER A 64 16.77 5.20 6.01
N LEU A 65 16.81 5.31 7.34
CA LEU A 65 16.89 4.16 8.24
C LEU A 65 15.62 3.30 8.16
N LEU A 66 14.44 3.92 8.13
CA LEU A 66 13.19 3.20 7.93
C LEU A 66 13.15 2.51 6.55
N TRP A 67 13.65 3.18 5.51
CA TRP A 67 13.75 2.57 4.18
C TRP A 67 14.60 1.30 4.18
N ILE A 68 15.71 1.25 4.94
CA ILE A 68 16.52 0.02 5.08
C ILE A 68 15.65 -1.13 5.62
N PHE A 69 14.87 -0.89 6.67
CA PHE A 69 13.96 -1.92 7.20
C PHE A 69 12.88 -2.32 6.18
N MET A 70 12.40 -1.40 5.34
CA MET A 70 11.46 -1.71 4.26
C MET A 70 12.09 -2.60 3.18
N VAL A 71 13.36 -2.38 2.84
CA VAL A 71 14.10 -3.21 1.88
C VAL A 71 14.29 -4.61 2.43
N GLU A 72 14.80 -4.75 3.66
CA GLU A 72 15.01 -6.06 4.29
C GLU A 72 13.70 -6.85 4.39
N LEU A 73 12.60 -6.18 4.74
CA LEU A 73 11.26 -6.75 4.75
C LEU A 73 10.84 -7.29 3.38
N SER A 74 11.21 -6.62 2.29
CA SER A 74 10.88 -7.07 0.93
C SER A 74 11.75 -8.21 0.43
N GLU A 75 12.98 -8.35 0.95
CA GLU A 75 13.88 -9.45 0.62
C GLU A 75 13.56 -10.71 1.41
N ALA A 76 12.88 -10.58 2.55
CA ALA A 76 12.41 -11.71 3.35
C ALA A 76 11.43 -12.58 2.54
N LYS A 77 11.79 -13.85 2.33
CA LYS A 77 10.99 -14.79 1.52
C LYS A 77 9.63 -15.06 2.16
N GLY A 78 8.57 -14.63 1.48
CA GLY A 78 7.18 -14.93 1.83
C GLY A 78 6.55 -13.92 2.80
N ASN A 79 5.21 -13.93 2.83
CA ASN A 79 4.43 -13.03 3.67
C ASN A 79 4.21 -13.66 5.04
N SER A 80 5.23 -13.59 5.91
CA SER A 80 5.14 -14.11 7.28
C SER A 80 4.39 -13.15 8.21
N ALA A 81 3.81 -13.66 9.31
CA ALA A 81 3.16 -12.80 10.31
C ALA A 81 4.11 -11.74 10.89
N ASN A 82 5.40 -12.07 11.03
CA ASN A 82 6.43 -11.15 11.49
C ASN A 82 6.68 -10.02 10.48
N ASN A 83 6.68 -10.32 9.18
CA ASN A 83 6.83 -9.34 8.12
C ASN A 83 5.65 -8.35 8.11
N ILE A 84 4.43 -8.87 8.22
CA ILE A 84 3.22 -8.04 8.31
C ILE A 84 3.26 -7.15 9.58
N LYS A 85 3.73 -7.71 10.70
CA LYS A 85 3.91 -6.96 11.95
C LYS A 85 4.91 -5.83 11.79
N LEU A 86 6.10 -6.10 11.23
CA LEU A 86 7.11 -5.08 10.98
C LEU A 86 6.60 -3.99 10.04
N GLN A 87 5.92 -4.37 8.96
CA GLN A 87 5.29 -3.44 8.02
C GLN A 87 4.32 -2.49 8.74
N LEU A 88 3.45 -3.04 9.60
CA LEU A 88 2.48 -2.26 10.35
C LEU A 88 3.16 -1.27 11.31
N GLU A 89 4.20 -1.70 12.03
CA GLU A 89 4.95 -0.84 12.95
C GLU A 89 5.72 0.26 12.21
N ILE A 90 6.26 -0.02 11.02
CA ILE A 90 6.85 1.03 10.17
C ILE A 90 5.78 2.05 9.76
N MET A 91 4.58 1.59 9.36
CA MET A 91 3.48 2.50 8.98
C MET A 91 3.02 3.38 10.14
N LYS A 92 2.93 2.84 11.36
CA LYS A 92 2.62 3.62 12.58
C LYS A 92 3.70 4.64 12.88
N THR A 93 4.96 4.24 12.75
CA THR A 93 6.12 5.13 12.97
C THR A 93 6.10 6.29 11.98
N LEU A 94 5.83 6.03 10.70
CA LEU A 94 5.68 7.09 9.70
C LEU A 94 4.55 8.06 10.01
N ALA A 95 3.47 7.60 10.66
CA ALA A 95 2.32 8.44 11.00
C ALA A 95 2.59 9.44 12.13
N VAL A 96 3.55 9.18 13.01
CA VAL A 96 3.91 10.10 14.11
C VAL A 96 5.01 11.09 13.73
N LEU A 97 5.78 10.80 12.68
CA LEU A 97 6.90 11.65 12.28
C LEU A 97 6.41 12.95 11.61
N PRO A 98 7.04 14.11 11.92
CA PRO A 98 6.66 15.41 11.34
C PRO A 98 7.15 15.58 9.88
N ILE A 99 6.69 14.70 8.98
CA ILE A 99 7.01 14.71 7.55
C ILE A 99 6.25 15.86 6.90
N SER A 100 6.96 16.94 6.59
CA SER A 100 6.34 18.20 6.17
C SER A 100 6.03 18.28 4.67
N THR A 101 6.69 17.46 3.85
CA THR A 101 6.53 17.48 2.38
C THR A 101 6.68 16.10 1.77
N LYS A 102 6.09 15.92 0.58
CA LYS A 102 6.24 14.69 -0.22
C LYS A 102 7.71 14.42 -0.59
N ASN A 103 8.49 15.46 -0.87
CA ASN A 103 9.88 15.35 -1.29
C ASN A 103 10.71 14.55 -0.28
N MET A 104 10.48 14.70 1.02
CA MET A 104 11.21 13.92 2.04
C MET A 104 11.03 12.41 1.88
N LEU A 105 9.83 11.97 1.45
CA LEU A 105 9.52 10.55 1.21
C LEU A 105 10.08 10.06 -0.13
N GLU A 106 10.17 10.93 -1.13
CA GLU A 106 10.73 10.63 -2.45
C GLU A 106 12.26 10.49 -2.37
N GLU A 107 12.93 11.45 -1.75
CA GLU A 107 14.39 11.46 -1.57
C GLU A 107 14.87 10.26 -0.73
N SER A 108 14.12 9.90 0.31
CA SER A 108 14.40 8.71 1.13
C SER A 108 13.91 7.39 0.50
N ARG A 109 13.24 7.45 -0.66
CA ARG A 109 12.66 6.29 -1.38
C ARG A 109 11.57 5.52 -0.60
N VAL A 110 11.16 6.03 0.56
CA VAL A 110 10.08 5.47 1.38
C VAL A 110 8.75 5.49 0.63
N LEU A 111 8.50 6.53 -0.18
CA LEU A 111 7.22 6.70 -0.89
C LEU A 111 6.87 5.48 -1.76
N THR A 112 7.86 4.93 -2.48
CA THR A 112 7.65 3.79 -3.39
C THR A 112 7.16 2.55 -2.65
N PHE A 113 7.64 2.31 -1.43
CA PHE A 113 7.21 1.18 -0.60
C PHE A 113 5.79 1.39 -0.08
N ILE A 114 5.48 2.59 0.44
CA ILE A 114 4.13 2.93 0.90
C ILE A 114 3.11 2.73 -0.24
N GLN A 115 3.43 3.22 -1.44
CA GLN A 115 2.55 3.08 -2.61
C GLN A 115 2.33 1.61 -2.99
N ARG A 116 3.39 0.79 -3.02
CA ARG A 116 3.28 -0.66 -3.28
C ARG A 116 2.39 -1.35 -2.25
N TRP A 117 2.57 -1.03 -0.97
CA TRP A 117 1.75 -1.61 0.09
C TRP A 117 0.29 -1.17 0.01
N ALA A 118 0.00 0.08 -0.34
CA ALA A 118 -1.36 0.56 -0.54
C ALA A 118 -2.08 -0.16 -1.71
N GLN A 119 -1.36 -0.48 -2.79
CA GLN A 119 -1.91 -1.17 -3.97
C GLN A 119 -2.28 -2.63 -3.70
N THR A 120 -1.70 -3.29 -2.69
CA THR A 120 -2.10 -4.67 -2.33
C THR A 120 -3.54 -4.77 -1.80
N LYS A 121 -4.16 -3.63 -1.46
CA LYS A 121 -5.57 -3.56 -1.02
C LYS A 121 -6.53 -3.15 -2.14
N THR A 122 -6.02 -2.74 -3.32
CA THR A 122 -6.84 -2.43 -4.49
C THR A 122 -7.01 -3.68 -5.36
N LEU A 123 -8.27 -4.13 -5.45
CA LEU A 123 -8.80 -5.26 -6.22
C LEU A 123 -8.29 -5.32 -7.68
N PRO A 124 -8.42 -6.49 -8.36
CA PRO A 124 -7.90 -6.69 -9.70
C PRO A 124 -8.50 -5.66 -10.65
N HIS A 125 -7.63 -4.96 -11.38
CA HIS A 125 -8.06 -4.20 -12.54
C HIS A 125 -8.76 -5.18 -13.48
N PRO A 126 -10.06 -5.01 -13.81
CA PRO A 126 -10.61 -5.75 -14.93
C PRO A 126 -9.79 -5.31 -16.14
N ALA A 127 -9.18 -6.27 -16.82
CA ALA A 127 -8.59 -6.01 -18.12
C ALA A 127 -9.65 -5.29 -18.96
N GLU A 128 -9.39 -4.03 -19.30
CA GLU A 128 -10.13 -3.28 -20.30
C GLU A 128 -9.88 -4.02 -21.61
N MET A 129 -10.68 -5.07 -21.86
CA MET A 129 -10.72 -5.73 -23.14
C MET A 129 -11.36 -4.74 -24.08
N ASP A 130 -10.52 -4.21 -24.95
CA ASP A 130 -10.80 -3.21 -25.97
C ASP A 130 -12.23 -3.30 -26.52
N GLY A 131 -12.90 -2.16 -26.44
CA GLY A 131 -14.16 -1.94 -27.12
C GLY A 131 -13.97 -2.08 -28.63
N TYR A 132 -14.55 -3.14 -29.19
CA TYR A 132 -15.08 -3.09 -30.54
C TYR A 132 -16.42 -3.82 -30.59
N SER A 133 -17.49 -3.07 -30.30
CA SER A 133 -18.80 -3.36 -30.88
C SER A 133 -18.87 -2.65 -32.24
N SER A 134 -19.10 -3.40 -33.31
CA SER A 134 -20.45 -3.51 -33.85
C SER A 134 -20.50 -4.46 -35.06
N GLU A 135 -21.55 -5.26 -35.06
CA GLU A 135 -22.10 -6.03 -36.15
C GLU A 135 -22.58 -5.10 -37.28
N ASN A 136 -22.22 -5.39 -38.56
CA ASN A 136 -23.18 -5.38 -39.68
C ASN A 136 -22.61 -5.90 -41.03
N THR A 137 -23.32 -6.91 -41.53
CA THR A 137 -23.74 -7.17 -42.93
C THR A 137 -22.72 -7.47 -44.05
N SER A 138 -22.86 -8.71 -44.54
CA SER A 138 -23.17 -9.08 -45.94
C SER A 138 -22.07 -9.56 -46.89
N ARG A 139 -22.37 -10.76 -47.42
CA ARG A 139 -22.03 -11.36 -48.73
C ARG A 139 -20.57 -11.75 -49.03
N ALA A 140 -20.35 -13.06 -49.15
CA ALA A 140 -20.48 -13.75 -50.44
C ALA A 140 -20.43 -15.28 -50.25
N GLN A 141 -21.44 -15.99 -50.76
CA GLN A 141 -21.37 -17.41 -51.06
C GLN A 141 -20.52 -17.62 -52.31
N THR A 142 -19.62 -18.59 -52.29
CA THR A 142 -19.14 -19.24 -53.52
C THR A 142 -19.12 -20.74 -53.28
N PRO A 143 -19.80 -21.55 -54.11
CA PRO A 143 -19.84 -23.00 -53.95
C PRO A 143 -18.60 -23.61 -54.61
N LEU A 144 -18.07 -24.70 -54.06
CA LEU A 144 -17.18 -25.58 -54.81
C LEU A 144 -17.58 -27.04 -54.55
N ASN A 145 -18.33 -27.58 -55.50
CA ASN A 145 -18.52 -29.01 -55.69
C ASN A 145 -17.35 -29.52 -56.53
N THR A 146 -16.70 -30.60 -56.10
CA THR A 146 -16.01 -31.53 -56.99
C THR A 146 -16.48 -32.94 -56.66
N PRO A 147 -16.98 -33.71 -57.66
CA PRO A 147 -17.48 -35.05 -57.45
C PRO A 147 -16.40 -36.14 -57.68
N ASP A 148 -16.68 -37.28 -57.06
CA ASP A 148 -16.42 -38.67 -57.47
C ASP A 148 -15.04 -39.34 -57.25
N GLY A 149 -15.07 -40.53 -56.64
CA GLY A 149 -14.25 -41.66 -57.06
C GLY A 149 -13.47 -42.47 -56.00
N SER A 150 -14.11 -43.48 -55.39
CA SER A 150 -13.64 -44.84 -54.95
C SER A 150 -12.14 -45.10 -54.65
N SER A 151 -11.67 -45.85 -53.64
CA SER A 151 -12.16 -47.12 -53.07
C SER A 151 -11.32 -47.55 -51.83
N THR A 152 -11.92 -48.43 -51.01
CA THR A 152 -11.34 -49.49 -50.13
C THR A 152 -10.69 -49.22 -48.75
N LYS A 153 -11.43 -49.74 -47.74
CA LYS A 153 -11.04 -50.67 -46.65
C LYS A 153 -10.59 -50.16 -45.26
N LEU A 154 -11.44 -50.54 -44.29
CA LEU A 154 -11.22 -51.10 -42.94
C LEU A 154 -10.82 -50.18 -41.77
N GLY A 155 -11.73 -50.13 -40.79
CA GLY A 155 -11.46 -49.84 -39.37
C GLY A 155 -12.78 -49.61 -38.62
N PRO A 156 -13.22 -50.50 -37.70
CA PRO A 156 -14.50 -50.38 -37.03
C PRO A 156 -14.40 -49.69 -35.66
N GLU A 157 -15.57 -49.23 -35.22
CA GLU A 157 -15.96 -48.79 -33.86
C GLU A 157 -15.42 -47.41 -33.47
N LEU A 158 -16.21 -46.48 -32.90
CA LEU A 158 -17.21 -46.62 -31.84
C LEU A 158 -18.28 -45.51 -31.97
N ASP A 159 -19.54 -45.92 -31.74
CA ASP A 159 -20.75 -45.17 -31.31
C ASP A 159 -20.47 -43.83 -30.58
N GLY A 160 -21.26 -42.75 -30.69
CA GLY A 160 -22.71 -42.60 -30.80
C GLY A 160 -23.05 -41.34 -29.95
N GLU A 161 -23.35 -40.22 -30.59
CA GLU A 161 -24.70 -39.63 -30.69
C GLU A 161 -25.16 -38.76 -29.49
N THR A 162 -25.12 -37.44 -29.73
CA THR A 162 -26.08 -36.39 -29.32
C THR A 162 -26.33 -36.06 -27.83
N SER A 163 -26.30 -34.76 -27.52
CA SER A 163 -27.50 -33.96 -27.21
C SER A 163 -27.24 -32.81 -26.22
N LYS A 164 -27.32 -31.59 -26.78
CA LYS A 164 -27.94 -30.37 -26.23
C LYS A 164 -27.26 -29.58 -25.09
N PRO A 165 -27.17 -28.24 -25.25
CA PRO A 165 -26.69 -27.32 -24.22
C PRO A 165 -27.80 -27.00 -23.21
N ALA A 166 -27.46 -27.03 -21.92
CA ALA A 166 -28.32 -26.51 -20.86
C ALA A 166 -28.18 -24.98 -20.77
N VAL A 167 -29.20 -24.30 -21.27
CA VAL A 167 -29.49 -22.89 -21.04
C VAL A 167 -30.19 -22.75 -19.67
N TYR A 168 -30.27 -21.52 -19.17
CA TYR A 168 -31.05 -21.00 -18.04
C TYR A 168 -30.28 -20.97 -16.71
N ARG A 169 -30.19 -19.86 -15.97
CA ARG A 169 -31.18 -18.80 -15.75
C ARG A 169 -30.47 -17.52 -15.28
N ARG A 170 -30.80 -16.36 -15.88
CA ARG A 170 -30.43 -15.03 -15.39
C ARG A 170 -31.12 -14.76 -14.05
N LEU A 171 -30.37 -14.31 -13.04
CA LEU A 171 -30.94 -13.64 -11.87
C LEU A 171 -30.94 -12.12 -12.15
N LYS A 172 -32.14 -11.52 -12.16
CA LYS A 172 -32.32 -10.07 -12.11
C LYS A 172 -32.29 -9.69 -10.63
N ILE A 173 -31.25 -8.98 -10.20
CA ILE A 173 -31.32 -8.27 -8.91
C ILE A 173 -31.93 -6.91 -9.21
N ILE A 174 -33.03 -6.65 -8.51
CA ILE A 174 -33.89 -5.49 -8.65
C ILE A 174 -33.17 -4.28 -8.03
N SER A 175 -33.17 -3.18 -8.78
CA SER A 175 -32.83 -1.84 -8.31
C SER A 175 -33.98 -1.32 -7.47
N GLU A 176 -33.73 -0.97 -6.20
CA GLU A 176 -34.58 -0.06 -5.45
C GLU A 176 -33.77 1.15 -5.01
N ASN A 177 -34.27 2.29 -5.45
CA ASN A 177 -33.80 3.63 -5.18
C ASN A 177 -34.36 4.11 -3.82
N SER A 178 -33.73 5.15 -3.29
CA SER A 178 -34.32 6.15 -2.38
C SER A 178 -34.47 5.79 -0.91
N LEU A 179 -33.58 6.37 -0.09
CA LEU A 179 -34.03 7.17 1.06
C LEU A 179 -33.19 8.46 1.13
N ASP A 180 -33.87 9.53 0.73
CA ASP A 180 -33.67 10.92 1.09
C ASP A 180 -33.55 11.10 2.61
N SER A 181 -32.59 11.90 3.07
CA SER A 181 -32.78 12.77 4.24
C SER A 181 -31.65 13.78 4.40
N ALA A 182 -32.04 15.03 4.10
CA ALA A 182 -31.88 16.21 4.94
C ALA A 182 -30.47 16.74 5.25
N LEU A 183 -30.20 17.85 4.55
CA LEU A 183 -29.32 18.96 4.89
C LEU A 183 -29.38 19.34 6.38
N SER A 184 -28.21 19.65 6.96
CA SER A 184 -28.10 20.71 7.96
C SER A 184 -26.74 21.39 7.81
N ASP A 185 -26.80 22.49 7.06
CA ASP A 185 -25.84 23.57 7.06
C ASP A 185 -26.02 24.39 8.35
N ALA A 186 -24.91 24.71 9.01
CA ALA A 186 -24.84 25.78 9.98
C ALA A 186 -23.39 26.26 10.07
N SER A 187 -23.01 27.06 9.08
CA SER A 187 -21.84 27.94 9.16
C SER A 187 -22.09 29.05 10.19
N LYS A 188 -21.16 29.26 11.12
CA LYS A 188 -20.88 30.61 11.65
C LYS A 188 -19.39 30.79 11.93
N ALA A 189 -18.80 31.63 11.08
CA ALA A 189 -17.54 32.31 11.30
C ALA A 189 -17.61 33.22 12.54
N SER A 190 -16.50 33.34 13.25
CA SER A 190 -16.21 34.51 14.06
C SER A 190 -14.77 34.93 13.76
N ASP A 191 -14.67 35.96 12.92
CA ASP A 191 -13.49 36.79 12.74
C ASP A 191 -13.11 37.50 14.06
N GLY A 192 -11.81 37.64 14.29
CA GLY A 192 -11.25 38.23 15.49
C GLY A 192 -9.79 38.67 15.34
N ASN A 193 -9.52 39.49 14.33
CA ASN A 193 -8.57 40.62 14.31
C ASN A 193 -7.22 40.50 15.09
N ARG A 194 -6.15 40.26 14.31
CA ARG A 194 -4.94 41.10 14.18
C ARG A 194 -4.07 41.38 15.42
N SER A 195 -2.80 40.98 15.34
CA SER A 195 -1.65 41.89 15.54
C SER A 195 -0.39 41.30 14.91
N ILE A 196 -0.01 41.92 13.79
CA ILE A 196 1.34 41.92 13.25
C ILE A 196 2.22 42.80 14.14
N THR A 197 3.29 42.23 14.69
CA THR A 197 4.46 43.03 15.08
C THR A 197 5.72 42.24 14.79
N SER A 198 6.34 42.63 13.69
CA SER A 198 7.76 42.45 13.42
C SER A 198 8.56 43.11 14.54
N SER A 199 9.60 42.43 15.04
CA SER A 199 10.74 43.08 15.68
C SER A 199 11.97 42.17 15.56
N TYR A 200 12.86 42.59 14.66
CA TYR A 200 14.26 42.23 14.56
C TYR A 200 14.99 42.56 15.87
N THR A 201 15.87 41.68 16.35
CA THR A 201 17.07 41.98 17.17
C THR A 201 17.89 40.67 17.19
N LEU A 202 18.93 40.46 16.37
CA LEU A 202 20.32 40.95 16.50
C LEU A 202 20.84 40.94 17.95
N LEU A 203 21.27 39.76 18.43
CA LEU A 203 22.59 39.46 19.00
C LEU A 203 22.63 38.00 19.48
#